data_AF-A0A227J789-F1
#
_entry.id   AF-A0A227J789-F1
#
_cell.length_a   1.000
_cell.length_b   1.000
_cell.length_c   1.000
_cell.angle_alpha   90.00
_cell.angle_beta   90.00
_cell.angle_gamma   90.00
#
_symmetry.space_group_name_H-M   'P 1'
#
loop_
_entity.id
_entity.type
_entity.pdbx_description
1 polymer ?
#
loop_
_entity_poly.entity_id
_entity_poly.type
_entity_poly.pdbx_seq_one_letter_code
_entity_poly.pdbx_strand_id
1 'polypeptide(L)'
;YNSYLDAPEAATHAEHVIHLVEVFLGVFIGAVTFTGSIVAFGKLRGVISSSPLNLPHKHKMNLAAIVVSTLLMIYFVKADGSMFALIVMTLIAFAFGYHLVASIGGADMPVVVSMLNSYSGWAAAAAGFMLA
;
A
#
# COMPACT_ATOMS: atom_id res chain seq x y z
N TYR A 1 6.55 33.27 22.67
CA TYR A 1 5.32 33.43 23.46
C TYR A 1 4.09 32.84 22.77
N ASN A 2 3.86 33.02 21.46
CA ASN A 2 2.75 32.31 20.76
C ASN A 2 2.90 30.78 20.74
N SER A 3 4.13 30.26 20.69
CA SER A 3 4.42 28.83 20.68
C SER A 3 4.23 28.12 22.03
N TYR A 4 3.93 28.82 23.13
CA TYR A 4 3.69 28.22 24.45
C TYR A 4 2.18 28.11 24.78
N LEU A 5 1.32 28.85 24.05
CA LEU A 5 -0.12 28.89 24.30
C LEU A 5 -0.91 27.91 23.39
N ASP A 6 -0.42 27.62 22.19
CA ASP A 6 -1.05 26.68 21.22
C ASP A 6 -0.37 25.28 21.18
N ALA A 7 0.70 25.06 21.93
CA ALA A 7 1.52 23.85 21.84
C ALA A 7 0.78 22.51 22.07
N PRO A 8 -0.11 22.36 23.06
CA PRO A 8 -0.70 21.04 23.34
C PRO A 8 -1.76 20.62 22.30
N GLU A 9 -2.59 21.54 21.79
CA GLU A 9 -3.58 21.21 20.75
C GLU A 9 -2.95 20.99 19.38
N ALA A 10 -1.94 21.78 19.00
CA ALA A 10 -1.25 21.60 17.73
C ALA A 10 -0.43 20.29 17.69
N ALA A 11 0.19 19.91 18.81
CA ALA A 11 0.93 18.65 18.93
C ALA A 11 -0.02 17.43 18.83
N THR A 12 -1.13 17.45 19.55
CA THR A 12 -2.14 16.37 19.51
C THR A 12 -2.80 16.22 18.14
N HIS A 13 -3.04 17.32 17.43
CA HIS A 13 -3.55 17.25 16.05
C HIS A 13 -2.53 16.67 15.07
N ALA A 14 -1.26 17.05 15.19
CA ALA A 14 -0.19 16.50 14.36
C ALA A 14 0.01 14.99 14.59
N GLU A 15 0.01 14.55 15.85
CA GLU A 15 0.09 13.13 16.22
C GLU A 15 -1.06 12.31 15.62
N HIS A 16 -2.28 12.83 15.68
CA HIS A 16 -3.45 12.17 15.11
C HIS A 16 -3.37 12.04 13.58
N VAL A 17 -2.94 13.10 12.89
CA VAL A 17 -2.74 13.06 11.43
C VAL A 17 -1.65 12.06 11.06
N ILE A 18 -0.54 12.02 11.80
CA ILE A 18 0.55 11.04 11.59
C ILE A 18 0.02 9.62 11.74
N HIS A 19 -0.74 9.34 12.80
CA HIS A 19 -1.34 8.03 13.03
C HIS A 19 -2.28 7.61 11.90
N LEU A 20 -3.15 8.51 11.41
CA LEU A 20 -4.03 8.24 10.27
C LEU A 20 -3.24 7.91 8.98
N VAL A 21 -2.18 8.67 8.71
CA VAL A 21 -1.32 8.43 7.53
C VAL A 21 -0.60 7.08 7.67
N GLU A 22 -0.12 6.74 8.86
CA GLU A 22 0.53 5.47 9.15
C GLU A 22 -0.42 4.28 8.94
N VAL A 23 -1.64 4.34 9.50
CA VAL A 23 -2.69 3.33 9.28
C VAL A 23 -2.92 3.11 7.79
N PHE A 24 -3.10 4.21 7.04
CA PHE A 24 -3.41 4.13 5.61
C PHE A 24 -2.26 3.50 4.82
N LEU A 25 -1.01 3.93 5.08
CA LEU A 25 0.17 3.40 4.42
C LEU A 25 0.44 1.94 4.78
N GLY A 26 0.29 1.57 6.04
CA GLY A 26 0.44 0.20 6.52
C GLY A 26 -0.53 -0.75 5.80
N VAL A 27 -1.81 -0.37 5.72
CA VAL A 27 -2.83 -1.15 5.01
C VAL A 27 -2.52 -1.22 3.50
N PHE A 28 -2.14 -0.10 2.87
CA PHE A 28 -1.80 -0.08 1.45
C PHE A 28 -0.63 -1.02 1.11
N ILE A 29 0.49 -0.89 1.82
CA ILE A 29 1.69 -1.72 1.61
C ILE A 29 1.38 -3.19 1.89
N GLY A 30 0.66 -3.46 2.99
CA GLY A 30 0.23 -4.82 3.35
C GLY A 30 -0.63 -5.47 2.26
N ALA A 31 -1.62 -4.77 1.74
CA ALA A 31 -2.53 -5.27 0.71
C ALA A 31 -1.82 -5.56 -0.63
N VAL A 32 -0.95 -4.64 -1.08
CA VAL A 32 -0.11 -4.84 -2.28
C VAL A 32 0.80 -6.06 -2.10
N THR A 33 1.43 -6.18 -0.94
CA THR A 33 2.37 -7.27 -0.66
C THR A 33 1.68 -8.63 -0.58
N PHE A 34 0.52 -8.68 0.08
CA PHE A 34 -0.30 -9.88 0.21
C PHE A 34 -0.73 -10.42 -1.15
N THR A 35 -1.32 -9.56 -1.99
CA THR A 35 -1.75 -9.97 -3.34
C THR A 35 -0.59 -10.30 -4.25
N GLY A 36 0.49 -9.52 -4.20
CA GLY A 36 1.71 -9.82 -4.95
C GLY A 36 2.28 -11.20 -4.60
N SER A 37 2.27 -11.57 -3.31
CA SER A 37 2.78 -12.87 -2.85
C SER A 37 1.92 -14.03 -3.35
N ILE A 38 0.59 -13.88 -3.34
CA ILE A 38 -0.33 -14.88 -3.91
C ILE A 38 -0.05 -15.10 -5.40
N VAL A 39 0.16 -14.02 -6.16
CA VAL A 39 0.46 -14.12 -7.60
C VAL A 39 1.82 -14.77 -7.83
N ALA A 40 2.86 -14.35 -7.11
CA ALA A 40 4.20 -14.93 -7.21
C ALA A 40 4.17 -16.44 -6.91
N PHE A 41 3.47 -16.84 -5.84
CA PHE A 41 3.25 -18.23 -5.50
C PHE A 41 2.51 -18.98 -6.61
N GLY A 42 1.44 -18.41 -7.16
CA GLY A 42 0.67 -19.00 -8.24
C GLY A 42 1.50 -19.23 -9.52
N LYS A 43 2.42 -18.31 -9.85
CA LYS A 43 3.32 -18.44 -11.00
C LYS A 43 4.40 -19.51 -10.76
N LEU A 44 4.99 -19.57 -9.57
CA LEU A 44 5.97 -20.62 -9.22
C LEU A 44 5.34 -22.02 -9.15
N ARG A 45 4.09 -22.11 -8.72
CA ARG A 45 3.32 -23.37 -8.69
C ARG A 45 2.83 -23.80 -10.09
N GLY A 46 2.93 -22.93 -11.10
CA GLY A 46 2.41 -23.19 -12.45
C GLY A 46 0.88 -23.11 -12.59
N VAL A 47 0.18 -22.58 -11.58
CA VAL A 47 -1.28 -22.35 -11.62
C VAL A 47 -1.61 -21.07 -12.40
N ILE A 48 -0.70 -20.09 -12.37
CA ILE A 48 -0.78 -18.84 -13.15
C ILE A 48 0.32 -18.88 -14.21
N SER A 49 0.00 -18.43 -15.44
CA SER A 49 0.97 -18.42 -16.55
C SER A 49 2.24 -17.66 -16.17
N SER A 50 3.40 -18.28 -16.40
CA SER A 50 4.73 -17.70 -16.13
C SER A 50 5.08 -16.55 -17.08
N SER A 51 4.33 -16.37 -18.16
CA SER A 51 4.53 -15.28 -19.10
C SER A 51 4.23 -13.92 -18.43
N PRO A 52 4.99 -12.85 -18.73
CA PRO A 52 4.67 -11.51 -18.27
C PRO A 52 3.33 -11.05 -18.86
N LEU A 53 2.40 -10.60 -18.02
CA LEU A 53 1.17 -9.98 -18.49
C LEU A 53 1.48 -8.61 -19.12
N ASN A 54 1.42 -8.53 -20.45
CA ASN A 54 1.62 -7.28 -21.19
C ASN A 54 0.28 -6.65 -21.54
N LEU A 55 -0.26 -5.84 -20.62
CA LEU A 55 -1.40 -4.98 -20.90
C LEU A 55 -0.94 -3.70 -21.62
N PRO A 56 -1.69 -3.22 -22.63
CA PRO A 56 -1.42 -1.93 -23.24
C PRO A 56 -1.53 -0.83 -22.16
N HIS A 57 -0.51 0.04 -22.08
CA HIS A 57 -0.43 1.13 -21.11
C HIS A 57 -0.26 0.76 -19.62
N LYS A 58 0.35 -0.39 -19.29
CA LYS A 58 0.64 -0.81 -17.90
C LYS A 58 1.17 0.30 -16.98
N HIS A 59 2.08 1.15 -17.48
CA HIS A 59 2.64 2.27 -16.70
C HIS A 59 1.61 3.34 -16.36
N LYS A 60 0.65 3.62 -17.26
CA LYS A 60 -0.44 4.58 -16.99
C LYS A 60 -1.41 4.02 -15.95
N MET A 61 -1.71 2.73 -15.99
CA MET A 61 -2.57 2.08 -14.99
C MET A 61 -1.93 2.09 -13.61
N ASN A 62 -0.63 1.78 -13.52
CA ASN A 62 0.11 1.86 -12.27
C ASN A 62 0.17 3.27 -11.72
N LEU A 63 0.44 4.26 -12.59
CA LEU A 63 0.43 5.67 -12.20
C LEU A 63 -0.95 6.09 -11.71
N ALA A 64 -2.02 5.71 -12.40
CA ALA A 64 -3.39 6.00 -11.99
C ALA A 64 -3.72 5.39 -10.63
N ALA A 65 -3.33 4.15 -10.37
CA ALA A 65 -3.55 3.50 -9.08
C ALA A 65 -2.84 4.23 -7.94
N ILE A 66 -1.60 4.70 -8.17
CA ILE A 66 -0.85 5.50 -7.19
C ILE A 66 -1.54 6.84 -6.97
N VAL A 67 -1.85 7.60 -8.04
CA VAL A 67 -2.47 8.92 -7.94
C VAL A 67 -3.82 8.85 -7.22
N VAL A 68 -4.67 7.89 -7.59
CA VAL A 68 -5.98 7.71 -6.94
C VAL A 68 -5.82 7.33 -5.47
N SER A 69 -4.88 6.44 -5.15
CA SER A 69 -4.58 6.07 -3.75
C SER A 69 -4.10 7.27 -2.93
N THR A 70 -3.26 8.15 -3.50
CA THR A 70 -2.83 9.39 -2.85
C THR A 70 -4.00 10.36 -2.62
N LEU A 71 -4.89 10.51 -3.59
CA LEU A 71 -6.09 11.34 -3.42
C LEU A 71 -7.01 10.78 -2.33
N LEU A 72 -7.16 9.45 -2.26
CA LEU A 72 -7.92 8.79 -1.20
C LEU A 72 -7.27 8.97 0.18
N MET A 73 -5.94 9.00 0.27
CA MET A 73 -5.24 9.31 1.52
C MET A 73 -5.54 10.73 2.00
N ILE A 74 -5.46 11.72 1.11
CA ILE A 74 -5.78 13.11 1.45
C ILE A 74 -7.23 13.21 1.93
N TYR A 75 -8.15 12.53 1.26
CA TYR A 75 -9.55 12.47 1.68
C TYR A 75 -9.73 11.75 3.03
N PHE A 76 -9.05 10.61 3.24
CA PHE A 76 -9.10 9.83 4.48
C PHE A 76 -8.68 10.67 5.70
N VAL A 77 -7.58 11.42 5.58
CA VAL A 77 -7.07 12.31 6.62
C VAL A 77 -8.03 13.48 6.85
N LYS A 78 -8.52 14.13 5.79
CA LYS A 78 -9.47 15.24 5.90
C LYS A 78 -10.82 14.84 6.51
N ALA A 79 -11.24 13.60 6.28
CA ALA A 79 -12.47 13.02 6.80
C ALA A 79 -12.26 12.29 8.14
N ASP A 80 -11.12 12.54 8.81
CA ASP A 80 -10.81 12.05 10.15
C ASP A 80 -10.88 10.52 10.31
N GLY A 81 -10.38 9.79 9.29
CA GLY A 81 -10.33 8.33 9.32
C GLY A 81 -11.51 7.64 8.62
N SER A 82 -11.92 8.12 7.45
CA SER A 82 -13.04 7.55 6.69
C SER A 82 -12.84 6.07 6.31
N MET A 83 -13.58 5.18 6.96
CA MET A 83 -13.55 3.73 6.67
C MET A 83 -13.86 3.40 5.20
N PHE A 84 -14.75 4.18 4.57
CA PHE A 84 -15.06 4.03 3.15
C PHE A 84 -13.82 4.24 2.28
N ALA A 85 -13.05 5.31 2.53
CA ALA A 85 -11.84 5.61 1.78
C ALA A 85 -10.77 4.52 1.96
N LEU A 86 -10.64 3.99 3.18
CA LEU A 86 -9.71 2.91 3.51
C LEU A 86 -10.08 1.62 2.76
N ILE A 87 -11.36 1.23 2.74
CA ILE A 87 -11.84 0.04 2.02
C ILE A 87 -11.62 0.19 0.51
N VAL A 88 -12.02 1.33 -0.06
CA VAL A 88 -11.85 1.59 -1.51
C VAL A 88 -10.36 1.56 -1.88
N MET A 89 -9.49 2.19 -1.10
CA MET A 89 -8.05 2.11 -1.32
C MET A 89 -7.54 0.67 -1.23
N THR A 90 -7.99 -0.11 -0.24
CA THR A 90 -7.55 -1.51 -0.06
C THR A 90 -7.88 -2.37 -1.28
N LEU A 91 -9.08 -2.19 -1.86
CA LEU A 91 -9.47 -2.87 -3.10
C LEU A 91 -8.59 -2.47 -4.29
N ILE A 92 -8.24 -1.18 -4.41
CA ILE A 92 -7.31 -0.68 -5.43
C ILE A 92 -5.92 -1.29 -5.20
N ALA A 93 -5.45 -1.35 -3.96
CA ALA A 93 -4.15 -1.91 -3.58
C ALA A 93 -4.06 -3.40 -3.95
N PHE A 94 -5.14 -4.17 -3.77
CA PHE A 94 -5.21 -5.56 -4.22
C PHE A 94 -5.10 -5.71 -5.75
N ALA A 95 -5.86 -4.91 -6.50
CA ALA A 95 -5.79 -4.92 -7.96
C ALA A 95 -4.40 -4.47 -8.46
N PHE A 96 -3.82 -3.47 -7.80
CA PHE A 96 -2.50 -2.94 -8.11
C PHE A 96 -1.38 -3.95 -7.83
N GLY A 97 -1.41 -4.61 -6.66
CA GLY A 97 -0.45 -5.66 -6.31
C GLY A 97 -0.52 -6.85 -7.25
N TYR A 98 -1.72 -7.27 -7.63
CA TYR A 98 -1.91 -8.27 -8.68
C TYR A 98 -1.28 -7.84 -10.01
N HIS A 99 -1.62 -6.64 -10.49
CA HIS A 99 -1.14 -6.15 -11.79
C HIS A 99 0.39 -6.02 -11.83
N LEU A 100 1.00 -5.48 -10.75
CA LEU A 100 2.45 -5.34 -10.63
C LEU A 100 3.15 -6.69 -10.79
N VAL A 101 2.80 -7.68 -9.98
CA VAL A 101 3.49 -8.99 -10.00
C VAL A 101 3.12 -9.80 -11.24
N ALA A 102 1.87 -9.73 -11.72
CA ALA A 102 1.46 -10.41 -12.95
C ALA A 102 2.26 -9.93 -14.17
N SER A 103 2.64 -8.64 -14.20
CA SER A 103 3.43 -8.04 -15.28
C SER A 103 4.91 -8.44 -15.30
N ILE A 104 5.40 -9.12 -14.27
CA ILE A 104 6.79 -9.60 -14.15
C ILE A 104 6.89 -11.04 -14.67
N GLY A 105 7.97 -11.39 -15.37
CA GLY A 105 8.17 -12.74 -15.89
C GLY A 105 8.47 -13.77 -14.78
N GLY A 106 8.10 -15.03 -15.04
CA GLY A 106 8.35 -16.15 -14.11
C GLY A 106 9.81 -16.34 -13.72
N ALA A 107 10.74 -16.01 -14.63
CA ALA A 107 12.18 -16.11 -14.41
C ALA A 107 12.69 -15.14 -13.32
N ASP A 108 12.06 -13.98 -13.17
CA ASP A 108 12.45 -12.94 -12.21
C ASP A 108 11.73 -13.11 -10.85
N MET A 109 10.86 -14.11 -10.71
CA MET A 109 10.02 -14.31 -9.51
C MET A 109 10.81 -14.48 -8.20
N PRO A 110 11.97 -15.16 -8.14
CA PRO A 110 12.75 -15.24 -6.90
C PRO A 110 13.15 -13.87 -6.35
N VAL A 111 13.46 -12.91 -7.24
CA VAL A 111 13.78 -11.53 -6.86
C VAL A 111 12.53 -10.81 -6.34
N VAL A 112 11.39 -10.98 -7.01
CA VAL A 112 10.12 -10.39 -6.58
C VAL A 112 9.72 -10.85 -5.19
N VAL A 113 9.84 -12.16 -4.90
CA VAL A 113 9.53 -12.71 -3.57
C VAL A 113 10.42 -12.08 -2.50
N SER A 114 11.72 -11.88 -2.78
CA SER A 114 12.62 -11.18 -1.86
C SER A 114 12.22 -9.72 -1.64
N MET A 115 11.79 -9.00 -2.68
CA MET A 115 11.29 -7.62 -2.55
C MET A 115 10.02 -7.56 -1.70
N LEU A 116 9.06 -8.45 -1.95
CA LEU A 116 7.81 -8.53 -1.19
C LEU A 116 8.06 -8.85 0.29
N ASN A 117 9.04 -9.71 0.59
CA ASN A 117 9.45 -10.01 1.97
C ASN A 117 10.00 -8.76 2.69
N SER A 118 10.74 -7.91 2.00
CA SER A 118 11.19 -6.62 2.56
C SER A 118 10.01 -5.66 2.79
N TYR A 119 9.02 -5.65 1.90
CA TYR A 119 7.82 -4.83 2.06
C TYR A 119 6.92 -5.32 3.20
N SER A 120 6.81 -6.63 3.44
CA SER A 120 6.14 -7.14 4.64
C SER A 120 6.85 -6.73 5.93
N GLY A 121 8.19 -6.61 5.91
CA GLY A 121 8.96 -6.09 7.04
C GLY A 121 8.63 -4.62 7.35
N TRP A 122 8.46 -3.78 6.32
CA TRP A 122 8.00 -2.40 6.48
C TRP A 122 6.55 -2.32 6.98
N ALA A 123 5.64 -3.15 6.45
CA ALA A 123 4.25 -3.19 6.92
C ALA A 123 4.16 -3.66 8.38
N ALA A 124 4.97 -4.64 8.79
CA ALA A 124 5.04 -5.11 10.16
C ALA A 124 5.62 -4.05 11.10
N ALA A 125 6.63 -3.29 10.66
CA ALA A 125 7.17 -2.18 11.43
C ALA A 125 6.13 -1.06 11.66
N ALA A 126 5.38 -0.68 10.60
CA ALA A 126 4.30 0.28 10.70
C ALA A 126 3.17 -0.21 11.62
N ALA A 127 2.79 -1.49 11.55
CA ALA A 127 1.83 -2.07 12.50
C ALA A 127 2.35 -2.06 13.95
N GLY A 128 3.67 -2.21 14.15
CA GLY A 128 4.31 -2.14 15.46
C GLY A 128 4.26 -0.74 16.08
N PHE A 129 4.51 0.30 15.29
CA PHE A 129 4.37 1.70 15.72
C PHE A 129 2.91 2.10 15.98
N MET A 130 1.97 1.56 15.20
CA MET A 130 0.54 1.80 15.37
C MET A 130 -0.06 1.18 16.65
N LEU A 131 0.59 0.16 17.22
CA LEU A 131 0.15 -0.57 18.41
C LEU A 131 0.92 -0.21 19.69
N ALA A 132 2.03 0.53 19.58
CA ALA A 132 2.91 0.92 20.69
C ALA A 132 2.57 2.33 21.19
#